data_AF-A0A512IUS0-F1
#
_entry.id   AF-A0A512IUS0-F1
#
_cell.length_a   1.000
_cell.length_b   1.000
_cell.length_c   1.000
_cell.angle_alpha   90.00
_cell.angle_beta   90.00
_cell.angle_gamma   90.00
#
_symmetry.space_group_name_H-M   'P 1'
#
loop_
_entity.id
_entity.type
_entity.pdbx_description
1 polymer ?
#
loop_
_entity_poly.entity_id
_entity_poly.type
_entity_poly.pdbx_seq_one_letter_code
_entity_poly.pdbx_strand_id
1 'polypeptide(L)'
;MSSAQNTAGVPRNRREAIAGALARLAPRLPDFEAEAALERALSSPGLHGAAPETAAWLALVAYARHVFTDYDALLAEDYDRDSARHFVLDDLNAVLAEWGCRRQVSEEIEEGDDG
;
A
#
# COMPACT_ATOMS: atom_id res chain seq x y z
N MET A 1 -18.19 -38.72 9.13
CA MET A 1 -16.85 -38.62 8.51
C MET A 1 -16.52 -37.15 8.34
N SER A 2 -15.37 -36.75 8.90
CA SER A 2 -14.60 -35.49 8.76
C SER A 2 -15.37 -34.18 8.68
N SER A 3 -15.56 -33.49 9.82
CA SER A 3 -14.59 -32.58 10.48
C SER A 3 -14.40 -31.27 9.72
N ALA A 4 -15.18 -30.29 10.17
CA ALA A 4 -14.95 -28.86 9.96
C ALA A 4 -13.55 -28.48 10.45
N GLN A 5 -12.80 -27.76 9.61
CA GLN A 5 -11.66 -26.97 10.06
C GLN A 5 -12.07 -25.51 10.06
N ASN A 6 -12.68 -25.12 11.18
CA ASN A 6 -12.85 -23.74 11.58
C ASN A 6 -11.53 -23.29 12.23
N THR A 7 -10.57 -22.83 11.44
CA THR A 7 -9.41 -22.10 11.98
C THR A 7 -9.87 -20.68 12.30
N ALA A 8 -10.51 -20.52 13.46
CA ALA A 8 -10.64 -19.21 14.09
C ALA A 8 -9.22 -18.72 14.42
N GLY A 9 -8.65 -17.90 13.53
CA GLY A 9 -7.34 -17.31 13.73
C GLY A 9 -7.33 -16.49 15.02
N VAL A 10 -6.30 -16.69 15.85
CA VAL A 10 -5.98 -15.89 17.04
C VAL A 10 -6.25 -14.40 16.74
N PRO A 11 -6.90 -13.63 17.63
CA PRO A 11 -7.01 -12.19 17.44
C PRO A 11 -5.61 -11.58 17.44
N ARG A 12 -5.01 -11.44 16.25
CA ARG A 12 -3.84 -10.60 16.07
C ARG A 12 -4.29 -9.18 16.36
N ASN A 13 -3.56 -8.49 17.24
CA ASN A 13 -3.75 -7.06 17.35
C ASN A 13 -3.60 -6.47 15.93
N ARG A 14 -4.46 -5.51 15.54
CA ARG A 14 -4.51 -4.94 14.19
C ARG A 14 -3.11 -4.59 13.66
N ARG A 15 -2.25 -4.06 14.54
CA ARG A 15 -0.83 -3.78 14.25
C ARG A 15 -0.08 -5.00 13.74
N GLU A 16 -0.13 -6.13 14.45
CA GLU A 16 0.52 -7.38 14.05
C GLU A 16 -0.03 -7.94 12.74
N ALA A 17 -1.35 -7.78 12.51
CA ALA A 17 -1.99 -8.22 11.28
C ALA A 17 -1.49 -7.41 10.06
N ILE A 18 -1.36 -6.09 10.21
CA ILE A 18 -0.82 -5.20 9.17
C ILE A 18 0.68 -5.45 8.97
N ALA A 19 1.47 -5.53 10.05
CA ALA A 19 2.90 -5.82 9.96
C ALA A 19 3.18 -7.16 9.26
N GLY A 20 2.40 -8.20 9.61
CA GLY A 20 2.48 -9.49 8.93
C GLY A 20 2.08 -9.42 7.46
N ALA A 21 1.15 -8.55 7.07
CA ALA A 21 0.79 -8.31 5.67
C ALA A 21 1.92 -7.59 4.92
N LEU A 22 2.53 -6.55 5.51
CA LEU A 22 3.70 -5.87 4.93
C LEU A 22 4.84 -6.85 4.65
N ALA A 23 5.17 -7.72 5.61
CA ALA A 23 6.22 -8.72 5.43
C ALA A 23 5.95 -9.72 4.29
N ARG A 24 4.67 -10.03 4.02
CA ARG A 24 4.28 -10.88 2.86
C ARG A 24 4.31 -10.11 1.55
N LEU A 25 3.85 -8.86 1.56
CA LEU A 25 3.76 -8.00 0.37
C LEU A 25 5.14 -7.58 -0.12
N ALA A 26 6.04 -7.21 0.79
CA ALA A 26 7.32 -6.59 0.50
C ALA A 26 8.44 -7.26 1.35
N PRO A 27 8.84 -8.49 1.02
CA PRO A 27 9.75 -9.30 1.83
C PRO A 27 11.18 -8.73 1.92
N ARG A 28 11.53 -7.76 1.08
CA ARG A 28 12.84 -7.07 1.08
C ARG A 28 12.73 -5.61 1.55
N LEU A 29 11.56 -5.20 2.08
CA LEU A 29 11.38 -3.88 2.66
C LEU A 29 12.27 -3.72 3.89
N PRO A 30 13.10 -2.66 3.98
CA PRO A 30 13.90 -2.46 5.18
C PRO A 30 13.03 -2.06 6.38
N ASP A 31 13.54 -2.31 7.59
CA ASP A 31 12.77 -2.20 8.84
C ASP A 31 12.23 -0.78 9.09
N PHE A 32 13.00 0.25 8.71
CA PHE A 32 12.60 1.65 8.90
C PHE A 32 11.39 2.00 8.03
N GLU A 33 11.45 1.65 6.75
CA GLU A 33 10.35 1.83 5.79
C GLU A 33 9.12 1.01 6.20
N ALA A 34 9.33 -0.21 6.70
CA ALA A 34 8.25 -1.07 7.18
C ALA A 34 7.50 -0.44 8.37
N GLU A 35 8.24 0.11 9.33
CA GLU A 35 7.66 0.81 10.49
C GLU A 35 6.93 2.09 10.05
N ALA A 36 7.50 2.87 9.12
CA ALA A 36 6.86 4.07 8.59
C ALA A 36 5.55 3.76 7.85
N ALA A 37 5.51 2.70 7.04
CA ALA A 37 4.30 2.24 6.38
C ALA A 37 3.26 1.72 7.38
N LEU A 38 3.68 1.01 8.44
CA LEU A 38 2.82 0.51 9.50
C LEU A 38 2.16 1.65 10.30
N GLU A 39 2.95 2.63 10.73
CA GLU A 39 2.44 3.82 11.43
C GLU A 39 1.45 4.61 10.57
N ARG A 40 1.74 4.75 9.27
CA ARG A 40 0.79 5.35 8.32
C ARG A 40 -0.53 4.57 8.24
N ALA A 41 -0.47 3.26 8.21
CA ALA A 41 -1.67 2.41 8.16
C ALA A 41 -2.53 2.56 9.43
N LEU A 42 -1.89 2.67 10.59
CA LEU A 42 -2.56 2.79 11.89
C LEU A 42 -3.14 4.19 12.14
N SER A 43 -2.44 5.23 11.70
CA SER A 43 -2.85 6.63 11.90
C SER A 43 -3.92 7.10 10.90
N SER A 44 -4.07 6.43 9.74
CA SER A 44 -4.99 6.86 8.69
C SER A 44 -6.47 6.58 9.03
N PRO A 45 -7.32 7.61 9.20
CA PRO A 45 -8.75 7.41 9.47
C PRO A 45 -9.46 6.58 8.39
N GLY A 46 -9.10 6.82 7.12
CA GLY A 46 -9.67 6.11 5.97
C GLY A 46 -9.31 4.62 5.90
N LEU A 47 -8.27 4.18 6.63
CA LEU A 47 -7.85 2.78 6.68
C LEU A 47 -8.34 2.03 7.92
N HIS A 48 -9.05 2.67 8.86
CA HIS A 48 -9.48 2.01 10.11
C HIS A 48 -10.43 0.82 9.87
N GLY A 49 -11.33 0.93 8.89
CA GLY A 49 -12.27 -0.13 8.52
C GLY A 49 -11.72 -1.13 7.50
N ALA A 50 -10.57 -0.84 6.87
CA ALA A 50 -10.01 -1.70 5.83
C ALA A 50 -9.49 -3.02 6.41
N ALA A 51 -9.55 -4.08 5.60
CA ALA A 51 -8.86 -5.33 5.90
C ALA A 51 -7.35 -5.08 6.07
N PRO A 52 -6.64 -5.77 6.98
CA PRO A 52 -5.21 -5.52 7.24
C PRO A 52 -4.32 -5.57 5.99
N GLU A 53 -4.58 -6.49 5.05
CA GLU A 53 -3.81 -6.59 3.80
C GLU A 53 -4.02 -5.35 2.91
N THR A 54 -5.26 -4.84 2.83
CA THR A 54 -5.60 -3.62 2.08
C THR A 54 -4.97 -2.39 2.72
N ALA A 55 -5.06 -2.28 4.05
CA ALA A 55 -4.41 -1.20 4.79
C ALA A 55 -2.88 -1.20 4.60
N ALA A 56 -2.25 -2.37 4.68
CA ALA A 56 -0.81 -2.54 4.44
C ALA A 56 -0.43 -2.10 3.01
N TRP A 57 -1.15 -2.56 2.00
CA TRP A 57 -0.88 -2.19 0.61
C TRP A 57 -1.03 -0.68 0.37
N LEU A 58 -2.17 -0.09 0.76
CA LEU A 58 -2.42 1.32 0.52
C LEU A 58 -1.45 2.22 1.28
N ALA A 59 -1.08 1.85 2.50
CA ALA A 59 -0.09 2.59 3.28
C ALA A 59 1.31 2.48 2.67
N LEU A 60 1.73 1.30 2.24
CA LEU A 60 3.01 1.08 1.56
C LEU A 60 3.10 1.89 0.26
N VAL A 61 2.07 1.83 -0.59
CA VAL A 61 2.02 2.58 -1.86
C VAL A 61 2.05 4.09 -1.60
N ALA A 62 1.28 4.57 -0.63
CA ALA A 62 1.29 5.98 -0.29
C ALA A 62 2.67 6.41 0.23
N TYR A 63 3.27 5.64 1.14
CA TYR A 63 4.61 5.91 1.66
C TYR A 63 5.66 5.95 0.54
N ALA A 64 5.70 4.92 -0.31
CA ALA A 64 6.63 4.85 -1.44
C ALA A 64 6.47 6.05 -2.39
N ARG A 65 5.23 6.41 -2.72
CA ARG A 65 4.93 7.56 -3.59
C ARG A 65 5.48 8.87 -3.00
N HIS A 66 5.25 9.13 -1.72
CA HIS A 66 5.70 10.39 -1.12
C HIS A 66 7.22 10.43 -0.90
N VAL A 67 7.86 9.30 -0.60
CA VAL A 67 9.26 9.28 -0.12
C VAL A 67 10.27 8.95 -1.22
N PHE A 68 9.89 8.15 -2.20
CA PHE A 68 10.81 7.61 -3.21
C PHE A 68 10.51 8.08 -4.62
N THR A 69 9.64 9.08 -4.79
CA THR A 69 9.32 9.66 -6.09
C THR A 69 9.17 11.18 -5.99
N ASP A 70 9.13 11.85 -7.14
CA ASP A 70 8.96 13.31 -7.22
C ASP A 70 7.51 13.77 -6.98
N TYR A 71 6.62 12.91 -6.46
CA TYR A 71 5.20 13.21 -6.29
C TYR A 71 4.94 14.51 -5.52
N ASP A 72 5.63 14.72 -4.39
CA ASP A 72 5.44 15.93 -3.58
C ASP A 72 6.01 17.18 -4.27
N ALA A 73 7.05 17.02 -5.10
CA ALA A 73 7.59 18.12 -5.90
C ALA A 73 6.61 18.52 -7.02
N LEU A 74 6.03 17.55 -7.72
CA LEU A 74 5.00 17.79 -8.74
C LEU A 74 3.78 18.52 -8.15
N LEU A 75 3.31 18.13 -6.96
CA LEU A 75 2.24 18.87 -6.30
C LEU A 75 2.63 20.30 -5.93
N ALA A 76 3.89 20.55 -5.57
CA ALA A 76 4.39 21.89 -5.29
C ALA A 76 4.53 22.75 -6.57
N GLU A 77 4.64 22.10 -7.74
CA GLU A 77 4.64 22.71 -9.07
C GLU A 77 3.23 22.92 -9.65
N ASP A 78 2.17 22.76 -8.84
CA ASP A 78 0.77 22.96 -9.21
C ASP A 78 0.20 21.89 -10.15
N TYR A 79 0.86 20.74 -10.28
CA TYR A 79 0.25 19.57 -10.91
C TYR A 79 -0.91 19.05 -10.05
N ASP A 80 -2.00 18.65 -10.70
CA ASP A 80 -3.07 17.94 -10.02
C ASP A 80 -2.61 16.53 -9.60
N ARG A 81 -3.36 15.91 -8.69
CA ARG A 81 -2.98 14.63 -8.09
C ARG A 81 -2.93 13.49 -9.09
N ASP A 82 -3.79 13.49 -10.10
CA ASP A 82 -3.89 12.40 -11.06
C ASP A 82 -2.74 12.51 -12.07
N SER A 83 -2.44 13.72 -12.55
CA SER A 83 -1.21 13.98 -13.31
C SER A 83 0.03 13.58 -12.51
N ALA A 84 0.16 14.01 -11.25
CA ALA A 84 1.31 13.67 -10.43
C ALA A 84 1.44 12.16 -10.18
N ARG A 85 0.33 11.43 -10.01
CA ARG A 85 0.32 9.96 -9.88
C ARG A 85 0.75 9.26 -11.16
N HIS A 86 0.31 9.77 -12.31
CA HIS A 86 0.67 9.26 -13.63
C HIS A 86 2.19 9.39 -13.84
N PHE A 87 2.76 10.58 -13.62
CA PHE A 87 4.19 10.82 -13.83
C PHE A 87 5.10 9.93 -12.98
N VAL A 88 4.73 9.63 -11.74
CA VAL A 88 5.56 8.83 -10.82
C VAL A 88 5.26 7.33 -10.86
N LEU A 89 4.35 6.87 -11.72
CA LEU A 89 3.84 5.50 -11.67
C LEU A 89 4.95 4.46 -11.90
N ASP A 90 5.82 4.70 -12.87
CA ASP A 90 6.92 3.79 -13.21
C ASP A 90 7.96 3.74 -12.09
N ASP A 91 8.39 4.90 -11.57
CA ASP A 91 9.33 4.99 -10.46
C ASP A 91 8.79 4.32 -9.19
N LEU A 92 7.50 4.55 -8.89
CA LEU A 92 6.80 3.90 -7.79
C LEU A 92 6.81 2.38 -7.94
N ASN A 93 6.47 1.86 -9.12
CA ASN A 93 6.46 0.43 -9.37
C ASN A 93 7.87 -0.19 -9.34
N ALA A 94 8.89 0.55 -9.75
CA ALA A 94 10.29 0.13 -9.64
C ALA A 94 10.69 -0.07 -8.17
N VAL A 95 10.40 0.90 -7.30
CA VAL A 95 10.67 0.82 -5.85
C VAL A 95 9.94 -0.36 -5.20
N LEU A 96 8.64 -0.54 -5.51
CA LEU A 96 7.87 -1.68 -4.99
C LEU A 96 8.45 -3.02 -5.46
N ALA A 97 8.89 -3.12 -6.71
CA ALA A 97 9.54 -4.32 -7.24
C ALA A 97 10.87 -4.60 -6.54
N GLU A 98 11.68 -3.58 -6.23
CA GLU A 98 12.91 -3.71 -5.44
C GLU A 98 12.64 -4.29 -4.05
N TRP A 99 11.55 -3.91 -3.39
CA TRP A 99 11.14 -4.51 -2.12
C TRP A 99 10.51 -5.91 -2.25
N GLY A 100 10.36 -6.41 -3.48
CA GLY A 100 9.87 -7.75 -3.77
C GLY A 100 8.35 -7.85 -3.90
N CYS A 101 7.65 -6.72 -4.08
CA CYS A 101 6.23 -6.73 -4.36
C CYS A 101 5.94 -7.40 -5.70
N ARG A 102 5.01 -8.36 -5.70
CA ARG A 102 4.45 -8.98 -6.91
C ARG A 102 3.25 -8.21 -7.46
N ARG A 103 2.62 -7.42 -6.60
CA ARG A 103 1.51 -6.53 -6.95
C ARG A 103 2.09 -5.21 -7.45
N GLN A 104 1.51 -4.69 -8.53
CA GLN A 104 1.84 -3.37 -9.08
C GLN A 104 0.66 -2.41 -8.89
N VAL A 105 0.96 -1.12 -8.92
CA VAL A 105 -0.04 -0.06 -9.08
C VAL A 105 -0.30 0.08 -10.57
N SER A 106 -1.57 -0.03 -10.96
CA SER A 106 -2.04 0.32 -12.30
C SER A 106 -2.65 1.70 -12.28
N GLU A 107 -2.59 2.40 -13.40
CA GLU A 107 -3.61 3.41 -13.71
C GLU A 107 -4.95 2.68 -13.80
N GLU A 108 -5.80 2.84 -12.78
CA GLU A 108 -7.23 2.63 -13.01
C GLU A 108 -7.64 3.73 -13.97
N ILE A 109 -7.67 3.41 -15.27
CA ILE A 109 -8.36 4.24 -16.25
C ILE A 109 -9.82 4.13 -15.84
N GLU A 110 -10.39 5.19 -15.26
CA GLU A 110 -11.83 5.35 -15.21
C GLU A 110 -12.28 5.39 -16.68
N GLU A 111 -12.65 4.23 -17.25
CA GLU A 111 -13.50 4.19 -18.42
C GLU A 111 -14.78 4.93 -18.03
N GLY A 112 -14.91 6.15 -18.54
CA GLY A 112 -16.15 6.92 -18.44
C GLY A 112 -17.29 6.04 -18.94
N ASP A 113 -18.18 5.68 -18.03
CA ASP A 113 -19.51 5.17 -18.31
C ASP A 113 -20.28 6.29 -19.02
N ASP A 114 -20.13 6.35 -20.35
CA ASP A 114 -20.95 7.18 -21.23
C ASP A 114 -21.94 6.23 -21.93
N GLY A 115 -23.13 6.13 -21.35
CA GLY A 115 -24.27 5.33 -21.82
C GLY A 115 -25.60 5.99 -21.52
#